data_AF-A0AAU8W636-F1
#
_entry.id   AF-A0AAU8W636-F1
#
_cell.length_a   1.000
_cell.length_b   1.000
_cell.length_c   1.000
_cell.angle_alpha   90.00
_cell.angle_beta   90.00
_cell.angle_gamma   90.00
#
_symmetry.space_group_name_H-M   'P 1'
#
loop_
_entity.id
_entity.type
_entity.pdbx_description
1 polymer ?
#
loop_
_entity_poly.entity_id
_entity_poly.type
_entity_poly.pdbx_seq_one_letter_code
_entity_poly.pdbx_strand_id
1 'polypeptide(L)'
;MDTGKTLTRWPVFVDHFRRLISGKTQNDQDICALAKEYEIAMLLVTKGAEGVVVCYRGQVHHFAGMSVNCVDSTGAGDAFVAGLLTGLSSTGLSTDEREMRRIIDLAQRCGALAG
;
A
#
# COMPACT_ATOMS: atom_id res chain seq x y z
N MET A 1 -14.91 8.19 -31.79
CA MET A 1 -15.57 8.50 -30.50
C MET A 1 -15.42 7.26 -29.64
N ASP A 2 -14.36 7.20 -28.85
CA ASP A 2 -14.08 6.09 -27.93
C ASP A 2 -14.33 6.61 -26.51
N THR A 3 -15.47 6.24 -25.94
CA THR A 3 -15.82 6.57 -24.56
C THR A 3 -15.01 5.66 -23.64
N GLY A 4 -13.92 6.24 -23.13
CA GLY A 4 -12.95 5.60 -22.24
C GLY A 4 -13.60 4.79 -21.11
N LYS A 5 -13.35 3.49 -21.14
CA LYS A 5 -13.50 2.64 -19.96
C LYS A 5 -12.40 3.03 -18.97
N THR A 6 -12.73 3.85 -17.98
CA THR A 6 -11.93 3.94 -16.76
C THR A 6 -12.03 2.59 -16.06
N LEU A 7 -11.12 1.68 -16.38
CA LEU A 7 -10.91 0.46 -15.60
C LEU A 7 -10.41 0.91 -14.22
N THR A 8 -11.32 1.09 -13.27
CA THR A 8 -11.01 1.15 -11.85
C THR A 8 -10.54 -0.24 -11.42
N ARG A 9 -9.30 -0.56 -11.78
CA ARG A 9 -8.59 -1.74 -11.29
C ARG A 9 -8.36 -1.51 -9.81
N TRP A 10 -8.85 -2.44 -8.98
CA TRP A 10 -8.64 -2.39 -7.53
C TRP A 10 -7.13 -2.36 -7.21
N PRO A 11 -6.71 -1.64 -6.15
CA PRO A 11 -5.32 -1.62 -5.72
C PRO A 11 -4.81 -3.03 -5.49
N VAL A 12 -3.57 -3.29 -5.92
CA VAL A 12 -2.90 -4.58 -5.69
C VAL A 12 -2.08 -4.43 -4.43
N PHE A 13 -2.46 -5.19 -3.40
CA PHE A 13 -1.71 -5.27 -2.15
C PHE A 13 -0.71 -6.42 -2.25
N VAL A 14 0.54 -6.15 -1.89
CA VAL A 14 1.54 -7.21 -1.79
C VAL A 14 2.10 -7.21 -0.37
N ASP A 15 1.48 -8.02 0.49
CA ASP A 15 2.06 -8.35 1.79
C ASP A 15 3.26 -9.30 1.57
N HIS A 16 4.33 -9.13 2.35
CA HIS A 16 5.57 -9.92 2.20
C HIS A 16 6.20 -9.91 0.79
N PHE A 17 6.34 -8.72 0.20
CA PHE A 17 6.97 -8.42 -1.10
C PHE A 17 8.35 -9.09 -1.34
N ARG A 18 9.05 -9.51 -0.26
CA ARG A 18 10.39 -10.13 -0.27
C ARG A 18 10.54 -11.35 -1.19
N ARG A 19 9.49 -12.17 -1.37
CA ARG A 19 9.56 -13.40 -2.19
C ARG A 19 9.25 -13.20 -3.68
N LEU A 20 8.54 -12.13 -4.04
CA LEU A 20 8.05 -11.92 -5.41
C LEU A 20 9.07 -11.29 -6.35
N ILE A 21 10.06 -10.57 -5.81
CA ILE A 21 11.09 -9.85 -6.57
C ILE A 21 12.50 -10.30 -6.18
N SER A 22 12.75 -11.61 -6.03
CA SER A 22 14.03 -12.17 -5.57
C SER A 22 15.29 -11.82 -6.40
N GLY A 23 15.23 -10.86 -7.32
CA GLY A 23 16.36 -10.39 -8.11
C GLY A 23 16.35 -8.90 -8.51
N LYS A 24 15.42 -8.06 -8.04
CA LYS A 24 15.43 -6.60 -8.32
C LYS A 24 15.46 -5.82 -7.00
N THR A 25 16.28 -4.78 -6.94
CA THR A 25 16.49 -3.92 -5.77
C THR A 25 15.16 -3.35 -5.25
N GLN A 26 15.11 -3.01 -3.96
CA GLN A 26 13.89 -2.58 -3.27
C GLN A 26 13.82 -1.05 -3.14
N ASN A 27 14.29 -0.33 -4.16
CA ASN A 27 14.20 1.13 -4.17
C ASN A 27 12.86 1.59 -4.76
N ASP A 28 12.55 2.86 -4.57
CA ASP A 28 11.31 3.48 -5.04
C ASP A 28 11.11 3.36 -6.57
N GLN A 29 12.21 3.40 -7.33
CA GLN A 29 12.19 3.28 -8.78
C GLN A 29 11.78 1.89 -9.23
N ASP A 30 12.26 0.85 -8.55
CA ASP A 30 11.92 -0.55 -8.82
C ASP A 30 10.44 -0.83 -8.50
N ILE A 31 9.92 -0.25 -7.41
CA ILE A 31 8.49 -0.34 -7.04
C ILE A 31 7.62 0.30 -8.14
N CYS A 32 7.93 1.51 -8.58
CA CYS A 32 7.15 2.14 -9.64
C CYS A 32 7.38 1.53 -11.02
N ALA A 33 8.55 0.97 -11.30
CA ALA A 33 8.80 0.21 -12.52
C ALA A 33 7.91 -1.04 -12.56
N LEU A 34 7.77 -1.76 -11.45
CA LEU A 34 6.87 -2.90 -11.34
C LEU A 34 5.40 -2.46 -11.50
N ALA A 35 4.99 -1.39 -10.82
CA ALA A 35 3.64 -0.87 -10.98
C ALA A 35 3.32 -0.51 -12.44
N LYS A 36 4.29 0.05 -13.16
CA LYS A 36 4.17 0.35 -14.59
C LYS A 36 4.15 -0.90 -15.47
N GLU A 37 5.06 -1.86 -15.23
CA GLU A 37 5.18 -3.12 -15.98
C GLU A 37 3.88 -3.93 -15.96
N TYR A 38 3.21 -3.95 -14.81
CA TYR A 38 1.98 -4.71 -14.60
C TYR A 38 0.69 -3.85 -14.67
N GLU A 39 0.80 -2.59 -15.11
CA GLU A 39 -0.32 -1.63 -15.20
C GLU A 39 -1.16 -1.53 -13.90
N ILE A 40 -0.47 -1.54 -12.76
CA ILE A 40 -1.07 -1.42 -11.43
C ILE A 40 -1.30 0.06 -11.13
N ALA A 41 -2.57 0.43 -10.87
CA ALA A 41 -2.93 1.81 -10.56
C ALA A 41 -2.26 2.31 -9.27
N MET A 42 -2.28 1.47 -8.23
CA MET A 42 -1.71 1.74 -6.91
C MET A 42 -1.04 0.46 -6.38
N LEU A 43 0.25 0.54 -6.07
CA LEU A 43 1.04 -0.51 -5.45
C LEU A 43 1.50 -0.03 -4.07
N LEU A 44 1.20 -0.81 -3.03
CA LEU A 44 1.64 -0.54 -1.66
C LEU A 44 2.62 -1.61 -1.20
N VAL A 45 3.70 -1.18 -0.56
CA VAL A 45 4.75 -2.04 0.00
C VAL A 45 4.95 -1.69 1.47
N THR A 46 4.59 -2.61 2.35
CA THR A 46 4.85 -2.49 3.80
C THR A 46 6.31 -2.84 4.11
N LYS A 47 6.97 -1.98 4.87
CA LYS A 47 8.37 -2.12 5.34
C LYS A 47 8.44 -2.34 6.86
N GLY A 48 7.39 -2.90 7.46
CA GLY A 48 7.31 -3.10 8.91
C GLY A 48 7.43 -1.77 9.66
N ALA A 49 8.40 -1.68 10.58
CA ALA A 49 8.65 -0.49 11.40
C ALA A 49 9.06 0.76 10.58
N GLU A 50 9.59 0.59 9.37
CA GLU A 50 9.92 1.72 8.48
C GLU A 50 8.66 2.35 7.85
N GLY A 51 7.54 1.63 7.84
CA GLY A 51 6.25 2.12 7.38
C GLY A 51 5.81 1.56 6.03
N VAL A 52 5.27 2.41 5.16
CA VAL A 52 4.64 2.01 3.90
C VAL A 52 5.11 2.91 2.76
N VAL A 53 5.48 2.30 1.64
CA VAL A 53 5.70 2.99 0.37
C VAL A 53 4.48 2.77 -0.53
N VAL A 54 3.99 3.85 -1.12
CA VAL A 54 2.87 3.82 -2.07
C VAL A 54 3.37 4.35 -3.41
N CYS A 55 3.34 3.52 -4.45
CA CYS A 55 3.43 4.01 -5.82
C CYS A 55 2.01 4.16 -6.39
N TYR A 56 1.59 5.39 -6.65
CA TYR A 56 0.29 5.67 -7.26
C TYR A 56 0.48 6.47 -8.56
N ARG A 57 0.07 5.88 -9.68
CA ARG A 57 0.22 6.48 -11.03
C ARG A 57 1.64 7.01 -11.31
N GLY A 58 2.66 6.27 -10.86
CA GLY A 58 4.07 6.61 -11.04
C GLY A 58 4.65 7.61 -10.03
N GLN A 59 3.86 8.10 -9.07
CA GLN A 59 4.33 8.93 -7.96
C GLN A 59 4.54 8.09 -6.71
N VAL A 60 5.64 8.35 -6.01
CA VAL A 60 6.02 7.62 -4.80
C VAL A 60 5.72 8.47 -3.57
N HIS A 61 5.02 7.87 -2.61
CA HIS A 61 4.73 8.46 -1.32
C HIS A 61 5.25 7.56 -0.20
N HIS A 62 5.83 8.18 0.82
CA HIS A 62 6.37 7.49 1.99
C HIS A 62 5.56 7.86 3.23
N PHE A 63 5.11 6.84 3.95
CA PHE A 63 4.41 6.99 5.22
C PHE A 63 5.20 6.26 6.29
N ALA A 64 5.66 7.00 7.30
CA ALA A 64 6.45 6.44 8.39
C ALA A 64 5.67 5.35 9.14
N GLY A 65 6.38 4.33 9.62
CA GLY A 65 5.81 3.30 10.47
C GLY A 65 5.30 3.87 11.79
N MET A 66 4.21 3.30 12.31
CA MET A 66 3.89 3.50 13.73
C MET A 66 4.75 2.57 14.56
N SER A 67 5.40 3.15 15.57
CA SER A 67 6.12 2.37 16.58
C SER A 67 5.11 1.67 17.47
N VAL A 68 5.06 0.34 17.37
CA VAL A 68 4.27 -0.51 18.26
C VAL A 68 5.13 -1.64 18.80
N ASN A 69 4.93 -1.94 20.08
CA ASN A 69 5.50 -3.11 20.73
C ASN A 69 4.70 -4.32 20.29
N CYS A 70 5.09 -4.90 19.15
CA CYS A 70 4.49 -6.11 18.63
C CYS A 70 4.86 -7.29 19.55
N VAL A 71 3.85 -7.91 20.14
CA VAL A 71 3.97 -9.10 21.00
C VAL A 71 3.75 -10.37 20.19
N ASP A 72 2.92 -10.34 19.13
CA ASP A 72 2.66 -11.44 18.20
C ASP A 72 2.28 -10.91 16.80
N SER A 73 3.07 -11.14 15.75
CA SER A 73 2.80 -10.56 14.43
C SER A 73 1.74 -11.31 13.61
N THR A 74 1.14 -12.37 14.16
CA THR A 74 0.14 -13.19 13.46
C THR A 74 -1.13 -12.36 13.19
N GLY A 75 -1.47 -12.14 11.92
CA GLY A 75 -2.68 -11.41 11.53
C GLY A 75 -2.54 -9.89 11.42
N ALA A 76 -1.38 -9.31 11.75
CA ALA A 76 -1.12 -7.88 11.58
C ALA A 76 -1.25 -7.44 10.10
N GLY A 77 -0.84 -8.29 9.15
CA GLY A 77 -1.01 -8.05 7.72
C GLY A 77 -2.48 -8.02 7.29
N ASP A 78 -3.28 -8.98 7.74
CA ASP A 78 -4.71 -9.04 7.44
C ASP A 78 -5.47 -7.84 8.03
N ALA A 79 -5.13 -7.45 9.25
CA ALA A 79 -5.71 -6.27 9.89
C ALA A 79 -5.29 -4.97 9.18
N PHE A 80 -4.04 -4.87 8.70
CA PHE A 80 -3.60 -3.76 7.85
C PHE A 80 -4.42 -3.68 6.56
N VAL A 81 -4.58 -4.80 5.85
CA VAL A 81 -5.37 -4.87 4.62
C VAL A 81 -6.83 -4.51 4.88
N ALA A 82 -7.41 -4.97 5.99
CA ALA A 82 -8.77 -4.63 6.38
C ALA A 82 -8.95 -3.11 6.63
N GLY A 83 -8.03 -2.48 7.38
CA GLY A 83 -8.06 -1.03 7.61
C GLY A 83 -7.88 -0.22 6.32
N LEU A 84 -7.00 -0.68 5.43
CA LEU A 84 -6.76 -0.08 4.13
C LEU A 84 -7.99 -0.14 3.22
N LEU A 85 -8.61 -1.32 3.09
CA LEU A 85 -9.84 -1.51 2.32
C LEU A 85 -11.00 -0.69 2.90
N THR A 86 -11.08 -0.58 4.23
CA THR A 86 -12.07 0.25 4.90
C THR A 86 -11.91 1.72 4.52
N GLY A 87 -10.69 2.26 4.60
CA GLY A 87 -10.42 3.63 4.21
C GLY A 87 -10.73 3.89 2.73
N LEU A 88 -10.23 3.03 1.85
CA LEU A 88 -10.45 3.12 0.40
C LEU A 88 -11.92 2.98 0.00
N SER A 89 -12.71 2.18 0.71
CA SER A 89 -14.14 2.04 0.42
C SER A 89 -14.92 3.34 0.64
N SER A 90 -14.42 4.22 1.52
CA SER A 90 -15.06 5.50 1.85
C SER A 90 -14.64 6.63 0.92
N THR A 91 -13.40 6.60 0.42
CA THR A 91 -12.75 7.71 -0.28
C THR A 91 -12.43 7.43 -1.76
N GLY A 92 -12.32 6.15 -2.13
CA GLY A 92 -11.79 5.71 -3.41
C GLY A 92 -10.26 5.85 -3.52
N LEU A 93 -9.75 5.74 -4.75
CA LEU A 93 -8.34 5.94 -5.07
C LEU A 93 -8.08 7.44 -5.29
N SER A 94 -7.57 8.12 -4.27
CA SER A 94 -7.29 9.56 -4.30
C SER A 94 -5.79 9.84 -4.48
N THR A 95 -5.46 10.92 -5.22
CA THR A 95 -4.11 11.49 -5.29
C THR A 95 -3.84 12.48 -4.15
N ASP A 96 -4.85 12.84 -3.34
CA ASP A 96 -4.63 13.75 -2.21
C ASP A 96 -3.82 13.02 -1.13
N GLU A 97 -2.59 13.47 -0.92
CA GLU A 97 -1.70 12.89 0.09
C GLU A 97 -2.28 12.96 1.51
N ARG A 98 -3.10 13.96 1.83
CA ARG A 98 -3.75 14.04 3.15
C ARG A 98 -4.76 12.92 3.34
N GLU A 99 -5.51 12.61 2.30
CA GLU A 99 -6.49 11.53 2.30
C GLU A 99 -5.79 10.17 2.31
N MET A 100 -4.75 10.01 1.48
CA MET A 100 -3.90 8.83 1.48
C MET A 100 -3.29 8.58 2.86
N ARG A 101 -2.75 9.63 3.51
CA ARG A 101 -2.22 9.55 4.88
C ARG A 101 -3.25 9.03 5.86
N ARG A 102 -4.50 9.53 5.83
CA ARG A 102 -5.56 9.06 6.73
C ARG A 102 -5.87 7.57 6.55
N ILE A 103 -5.91 7.11 5.30
CA ILE A 103 -6.17 5.71 4.96
C ILE A 103 -5.00 4.82 5.44
N ILE A 104 -3.77 5.25 5.17
CA ILE A 104 -2.57 4.51 5.61
C ILE A 104 -2.45 4.49 7.14
N ASP A 105 -2.72 5.61 7.82
CA ASP A 105 -2.75 5.67 9.28
C ASP A 105 -3.79 4.70 9.86
N LEU A 106 -4.99 4.61 9.27
CA LEU A 106 -6.00 3.64 9.67
C LEU A 106 -5.49 2.20 9.49
N ALA A 107 -4.95 1.88 8.32
CA ALA A 107 -4.39 0.55 8.02
C ALA A 107 -3.30 0.17 9.02
N GLN A 108 -2.35 1.08 9.26
CA GLN A 108 -1.26 0.86 10.19
C GLN A 108 -1.78 0.69 11.63
N ARG A 109 -2.82 1.43 12.07
CA ARG A 109 -3.43 1.24 13.40
C ARG A 109 -4.09 -0.12 13.53
N CYS A 110 -4.81 -0.56 12.50
CA CYS A 110 -5.42 -1.90 12.50
C CYS A 110 -4.35 -2.99 12.58
N GLY A 111 -3.29 -2.91 11.77
CA GLY A 111 -2.18 -3.86 11.81
C GLY A 111 -1.46 -3.86 13.17
N ALA A 112 -1.26 -2.69 13.74
CA ALA A 112 -0.60 -2.48 15.03
C ALA A 112 -1.41 -2.95 16.25
N LEU A 113 -2.75 -2.98 16.16
CA LEU A 113 -3.60 -3.48 17.25
C LEU A 113 -3.73 -5.00 17.24
N ALA A 114 -3.53 -5.61 16.07
CA ALA A 114 -3.65 -7.05 15.89
C ALA A 114 -2.38 -7.83 16.28
N GLY A 115 -1.26 -7.14 16.54
CA GLY A 115 -0.01 -7.79 16.92
C GLY A 115 0.85 -7.04 17.91
#